data_AF-A0A0C2C443-F1
#
_entry.id   AF-A0A0C2C443-F1
#
_cell.length_a   1.000
_cell.length_b   1.000
_cell.length_c   1.000
_cell.angle_alpha   90.00
_cell.angle_beta   90.00
_cell.angle_gamma   90.00
#
_symmetry.space_group_name_H-M   'P 1'
#
loop_
_entity.id
_entity.type
_entity.pdbx_description
1 polymer ?
#
loop_
_entity_poly.entity_id
_entity_poly.type
_entity_poly.pdbx_seq_one_letter_code
_entity_poly.pdbx_strand_id
1 'polypeptide(L)'
;DWSAISDVVSDIRNHIDWYANESTKASGKKIEEAKEKDKKQLVQSGLDSVINYELSKIQKNTDICHKNEGTVATCVHEILSDILLFHTNNPSVWPQWEFGNQHISRIASRVESRPHAELLLMLQLILPGTNNFYYGDELGMKNLPNDSV
;
A
#
# COMPACT_ATOMS: atom_id res chain seq x y z
N ASP A 1 1.13 -21.06 5.75
CA ASP A 1 1.04 -21.28 7.20
C ASP A 1 1.47 -19.99 7.87
N TRP A 2 0.52 -19.20 8.40
CA TRP A 2 0.83 -17.86 8.91
C TRP A 2 1.56 -17.89 10.25
N SER A 3 1.38 -18.93 11.07
CA SER A 3 2.17 -19.15 12.28
C SER A 3 3.65 -19.33 11.95
N ALA A 4 3.97 -20.21 10.98
CA ALA A 4 5.35 -20.41 10.57
C ALA A 4 6.00 -19.12 10.01
N ILE A 5 5.24 -18.32 9.25
CA ILE A 5 5.72 -17.03 8.73
C ILE A 5 5.96 -16.03 9.87
N SER A 6 5.04 -15.94 10.83
CA SER A 6 5.17 -15.11 12.02
C SER A 6 6.46 -15.43 12.78
N ASP A 7 6.74 -16.70 13.02
CA ASP A 7 7.93 -17.14 13.76
C ASP A 7 9.21 -16.70 13.05
N VAL A 8 9.28 -16.86 11.73
CA VAL A 8 10.41 -16.40 10.91
C VAL A 8 10.56 -14.87 10.95
N VAL A 9 9.44 -14.13 10.89
CA VAL A 9 9.48 -12.66 10.98
C VAL A 9 10.02 -12.21 12.33
N SER A 10 9.61 -12.86 13.42
CA SER A 10 10.10 -12.59 14.77
C SER A 10 11.58 -12.91 14.92
N ASP A 11 12.06 -14.01 14.37
CA ASP A 11 13.48 -14.36 14.41
C ASP A 11 14.34 -13.32 13.67
N ILE A 12 13.90 -12.89 12.48
CA ILE A 12 14.56 -11.80 11.73
C ILE A 12 14.55 -10.49 12.53
N ARG A 13 13.43 -10.14 13.17
CA ARG A 13 13.33 -8.92 14.00
C ARG A 13 14.35 -8.96 15.14
N ASN A 14 14.39 -10.07 15.88
CA ASN A 14 15.31 -10.25 17.00
C ASN A 14 16.77 -10.13 16.54
N HIS A 15 17.10 -10.70 15.37
CA HIS A 15 18.43 -10.58 14.79
C HIS A 15 18.78 -9.12 14.44
N ILE A 16 17.86 -8.38 13.80
CA ILE A 16 18.07 -6.96 13.46
C ILE A 16 18.20 -6.11 14.72
N ASP A 17 17.36 -6.34 15.73
CA ASP A 17 17.38 -5.59 17.00
C ASP A 17 18.69 -5.76 17.75
N TRP A 18 19.29 -6.95 17.70
CA TRP A 18 20.61 -7.18 18.26
C TRP A 18 21.65 -6.25 17.62
N TYR A 19 21.72 -6.18 16.28
CA TYR A 19 22.62 -5.26 15.58
C TYR A 19 22.27 -3.78 15.78
N ALA A 20 20.99 -3.45 15.82
CA ALA A 20 20.52 -2.09 16.02
C ALA A 20 20.88 -1.55 17.41
N ASN A 21 20.77 -2.38 18.46
CA ASN A 21 21.13 -1.98 19.82
C ASN A 21 22.65 -1.87 20.03
N GLU A 22 23.45 -2.61 19.27
CA GLU A 22 24.92 -2.47 19.28
C GLU A 22 25.41 -1.28 18.42
N SER A 23 24.56 -0.72 17.55
CA SER A 23 24.89 0.36 16.63
C SER A 23 24.29 1.70 17.08
N THR A 24 25.13 2.73 17.27
CA THR A 24 24.67 4.10 17.58
C THR A 24 23.96 4.81 16.42
N LYS A 25 23.79 4.16 15.25
CA LYS A 25 23.38 4.80 13.99
C LYS A 25 22.19 4.17 13.26
N ALA A 26 21.61 3.05 13.69
CA ALA A 26 20.60 2.38 12.87
C ALA A 26 19.48 1.74 13.69
N SER A 27 18.29 2.34 13.64
CA SER A 27 17.02 1.65 13.87
C SER A 27 16.45 1.26 12.51
N GLY A 28 16.58 -0.01 12.14
CA GLY A 28 16.06 -0.53 10.86
C GLY A 28 14.54 -0.66 10.89
N LYS A 29 13.87 -0.28 9.80
CA LYS A 29 12.44 -0.49 9.57
C LYS A 29 12.22 -1.68 8.64
N LYS A 30 11.30 -2.58 8.97
CA LYS A 30 10.92 -3.72 8.14
C LYS A 30 9.49 -3.55 7.60
N ILE A 31 9.31 -3.79 6.31
CA ILE A 31 8.06 -3.59 5.55
C ILE A 31 7.78 -4.84 4.74
N GLU A 32 6.55 -5.36 4.78
CA GLU A 32 6.10 -6.53 4.01
C GLU A 32 4.68 -6.33 3.46
N GLU A 33 4.31 -7.15 2.47
CA GLU A 33 2.97 -7.21 1.88
C GLU A 33 2.14 -8.33 2.54
N ALA A 34 0.89 -8.04 2.93
CA ALA A 34 0.02 -9.06 3.51
C ALA A 34 -1.48 -8.76 3.36
N LYS A 35 -2.31 -9.80 3.39
CA LYS A 35 -3.78 -9.68 3.45
C LYS A 35 -4.21 -9.07 4.77
N GLU A 36 -5.29 -8.28 4.71
CA GLU A 36 -5.79 -7.48 5.84
C GLU A 36 -5.95 -8.26 7.15
N LYS A 37 -6.56 -9.44 7.07
CA LYS A 37 -6.73 -10.35 8.22
C LYS A 37 -5.41 -10.84 8.85
N ASP A 38 -4.33 -10.86 8.09
CA ASP A 38 -3.03 -11.41 8.48
C ASP A 38 -2.05 -10.28 8.92
N LYS A 39 -2.37 -9.01 8.62
CA LYS A 39 -1.54 -7.83 8.97
C LYS A 39 -1.30 -7.71 10.47
N LYS A 40 -2.34 -7.97 11.27
CA LYS A 40 -2.25 -7.85 12.74
C LYS A 40 -1.22 -8.83 13.31
N GLN A 41 -1.25 -10.07 12.83
CA GLN A 41 -0.31 -11.10 13.28
C GLN A 41 1.11 -10.70 12.93
N LEU A 42 1.38 -10.28 11.69
CA LEU A 42 2.73 -9.91 11.25
C LEU A 42 3.31 -8.69 11.97
N VAL A 43 2.48 -7.69 12.28
CA VAL A 43 2.91 -6.54 13.09
C VAL A 43 3.26 -6.99 14.51
N GLN A 44 2.46 -7.87 15.11
CA GLN A 44 2.79 -8.46 16.41
C GLN A 44 4.09 -9.28 16.38
N SER A 45 4.40 -9.89 15.22
CA SER A 45 5.65 -10.63 15.01
C SER A 45 6.89 -9.74 14.84
N GLY A 46 6.74 -8.40 14.81
CA GLY A 46 7.87 -7.47 14.74
C GLY A 46 8.01 -6.69 13.43
N LEU A 47 6.98 -6.68 12.59
CA LEU A 47 6.95 -5.83 11.40
C LEU A 47 6.52 -4.39 11.75
N ASP A 48 7.23 -3.38 11.23
CA ASP A 48 6.97 -1.98 11.55
C ASP A 48 5.78 -1.39 10.78
N SER A 49 5.48 -1.91 9.59
CA SER A 49 4.43 -1.41 8.69
C SER A 49 4.01 -2.48 7.68
N VAL A 50 2.73 -2.44 7.25
CA VAL A 50 2.22 -3.33 6.19
C VAL A 50 1.62 -2.51 5.05
N ILE A 51 1.94 -2.90 3.82
CA ILE A 51 1.49 -2.20 2.60
C ILE A 51 -0.01 -2.46 2.34
N ASN A 52 -0.76 -1.38 2.11
CA ASN A 52 -2.15 -1.40 1.66
C ASN A 52 -2.23 -1.40 0.13
N TYR A 53 -2.15 -2.58 -0.49
CA TYR A 53 -2.22 -2.74 -1.94
C TYR A 53 -3.64 -2.67 -2.51
N GLU A 54 -4.68 -2.55 -1.70
CA GLU A 54 -6.06 -2.47 -2.23
C GLU A 54 -6.25 -1.24 -3.14
N LEU A 55 -5.54 -0.14 -2.87
CA LEU A 55 -5.51 1.06 -3.73
C LEU A 55 -4.83 0.80 -5.09
N SER A 56 -3.98 -0.21 -5.19
CA SER A 56 -3.36 -0.63 -6.45
C SER A 56 -4.38 -1.19 -7.45
N LYS A 57 -5.56 -1.64 -6.96
CA LYS A 57 -6.63 -2.21 -7.78
C LYS A 57 -7.52 -1.16 -8.43
N ILE A 58 -7.33 0.12 -8.12
CA ILE A 58 -8.15 1.20 -8.66
C ILE A 58 -7.91 1.31 -10.16
N GLN A 59 -8.96 1.03 -10.93
CA GLN A 59 -8.98 1.13 -12.38
C GLN A 59 -10.39 1.47 -12.85
N LYS A 60 -10.48 2.40 -13.79
CA LYS A 60 -11.74 2.87 -14.35
C LYS A 60 -12.46 1.72 -15.09
N ASN A 61 -13.80 1.68 -14.99
CA ASN A 61 -14.67 0.72 -15.66
C ASN A 61 -14.37 -0.77 -15.35
N THR A 62 -14.00 -1.07 -14.11
CA THR A 62 -13.77 -2.45 -13.66
C THR A 62 -14.92 -2.97 -12.81
N ASP A 63 -14.91 -4.25 -12.48
CA ASP A 63 -15.92 -4.81 -11.57
C ASP A 63 -15.74 -4.30 -10.13
N ILE A 64 -14.51 -3.87 -9.78
CA ILE A 64 -14.17 -3.23 -8.50
C ILE A 64 -14.68 -1.78 -8.49
N CYS A 65 -14.41 -1.02 -9.55
CA CYS A 65 -14.94 0.33 -9.71
C CYS A 65 -16.17 0.29 -10.64
N HIS A 66 -17.33 -0.06 -10.09
CA HIS A 66 -18.61 -0.29 -10.76
C HIS A 66 -18.79 0.45 -12.10
N LYS A 67 -18.88 -0.32 -13.21
CA LYS A 67 -18.95 0.17 -14.60
C LYS A 67 -20.07 1.17 -14.92
N ASN A 68 -21.21 1.11 -14.21
CA ASN A 68 -22.43 1.83 -14.61
C ASN A 68 -22.81 3.00 -13.70
N GLU A 69 -22.26 3.11 -12.49
CA GLU A 69 -22.70 4.10 -11.49
C GLU A 69 -21.55 4.72 -10.66
N GLY A 70 -20.34 4.13 -10.69
CA GLY A 70 -19.23 4.55 -9.85
C GLY A 70 -18.22 5.45 -10.58
N THR A 71 -17.94 6.62 -10.03
CA THR A 71 -16.75 7.39 -10.43
C THR A 71 -15.50 6.77 -9.80
N VAL A 72 -14.31 7.06 -10.35
CA VAL A 72 -13.03 6.70 -9.70
C VAL A 72 -13.00 7.19 -8.25
N ALA A 73 -13.59 8.35 -7.96
CA ALA A 73 -13.68 8.89 -6.60
C ALA A 73 -14.54 8.02 -5.67
N THR A 74 -15.69 7.52 -6.14
CA THR A 74 -16.56 6.61 -5.36
C THR A 74 -15.82 5.32 -5.03
N CYS A 75 -15.15 4.71 -6.02
CA CYS A 75 -14.37 3.49 -5.84
C CYS A 75 -13.24 3.68 -4.82
N VAL A 76 -12.50 4.79 -4.94
CA VAL A 76 -11.44 5.14 -3.99
C VAL A 76 -11.99 5.34 -2.58
N HIS A 77 -13.15 6.00 -2.46
CA HIS A 77 -13.78 6.25 -1.17
C HIS A 77 -14.22 4.96 -0.48
N GLU A 78 -14.82 4.01 -1.21
CA GLU A 78 -15.23 2.71 -0.68
C GLU A 78 -14.02 1.93 -0.14
N ILE A 79 -12.99 1.76 -0.98
CA ILE A 79 -11.76 1.05 -0.60
C ILE A 79 -11.09 1.72 0.61
N LEU A 80 -10.97 3.05 0.60
CA LEU A 80 -10.36 3.77 1.72
C LEU A 80 -11.18 3.66 3.00
N SER A 81 -12.51 3.66 2.92
CA SER A 81 -13.37 3.58 4.10
C SER A 81 -13.15 2.26 4.84
N ASP A 82 -13.04 1.16 4.11
CA ASP A 82 -12.78 -0.17 4.68
C ASP A 82 -11.39 -0.23 5.34
N ILE A 83 -10.35 0.20 4.63
CA ILE A 83 -8.97 0.17 5.13
C ILE A 83 -8.79 1.11 6.34
N LEU A 84 -9.36 2.31 6.29
CA LEU A 84 -9.29 3.27 7.39
C LEU A 84 -10.02 2.75 8.63
N LEU A 85 -11.15 2.07 8.46
CA LEU A 85 -11.85 1.40 9.56
C LEU A 85 -10.97 0.31 10.18
N PHE A 86 -10.28 -0.50 9.37
CA PHE A 86 -9.33 -1.50 9.88
C PHE A 86 -8.21 -0.87 10.72
N HIS A 87 -7.56 0.19 10.23
CA HIS A 87 -6.46 0.84 10.95
C HIS A 87 -6.94 1.61 12.19
N THR A 88 -8.16 2.16 12.16
CA THR A 88 -8.79 2.78 13.33
C THR A 88 -9.01 1.74 14.44
N ASN A 89 -9.41 0.53 14.07
CA ASN A 89 -9.62 -0.58 15.02
C ASN A 89 -8.30 -1.28 15.42
N ASN A 90 -7.21 -1.06 14.69
CA ASN A 90 -5.91 -1.69 14.94
C ASN A 90 -4.77 -0.64 14.88
N PRO A 91 -4.72 0.31 15.84
CA PRO A 91 -3.78 1.43 15.79
C PRO A 91 -2.31 1.04 15.88
N SER A 92 -1.99 -0.18 16.32
CA SER A 92 -0.63 -0.72 16.31
C SER A 92 -0.13 -1.05 14.90
N VAL A 93 -1.04 -1.24 13.93
CA VAL A 93 -0.68 -1.53 12.53
C VAL A 93 -0.49 -0.21 11.81
N TRP A 94 0.77 0.20 11.64
CA TRP A 94 1.10 1.43 10.91
C TRP A 94 0.70 1.29 9.42
N PRO A 95 -0.11 2.23 8.89
CA PRO A 95 -0.55 2.16 7.49
C PRO A 95 0.53 2.62 6.52
N GLN A 96 0.64 1.91 5.40
CA GLN A 96 1.42 2.34 4.24
C GLN A 96 0.57 2.30 2.96
N TRP A 97 0.53 3.42 2.23
CA TRP A 97 -0.35 3.61 1.08
C TRP A 97 0.41 3.46 -0.22
N GLU A 98 -0.14 2.71 -1.18
CA GLU A 98 0.46 2.48 -2.48
C GLU A 98 -0.61 2.44 -3.59
N PHE A 99 -0.52 3.36 -4.56
CA PHE A 99 -1.33 3.30 -5.78
C PHE A 99 -0.60 2.60 -6.94
N GLY A 100 0.73 2.61 -6.95
CA GLY A 100 1.59 2.21 -8.07
C GLY A 100 2.78 1.36 -7.60
N ASN A 101 3.22 0.42 -8.44
CA ASN A 101 4.49 -0.30 -8.28
C ASN A 101 4.95 -0.86 -9.63
N GLN A 102 6.06 -1.59 -9.64
CA GLN A 102 6.69 -2.14 -10.85
C GLN A 102 5.89 -3.24 -11.57
N HIS A 103 4.88 -3.83 -10.92
CA HIS A 103 4.11 -4.95 -11.45
C HIS A 103 2.72 -4.55 -11.96
N ILE A 104 2.30 -3.31 -11.72
CA ILE A 104 0.96 -2.84 -12.04
C ILE A 104 0.99 -1.71 -13.06
N SER A 105 -0.03 -1.64 -13.91
CA SER A 105 -0.22 -0.53 -14.86
C SER A 105 -0.22 0.80 -14.10
N ARG A 106 0.40 1.83 -14.70
CA ARG A 106 0.52 3.16 -14.11
C ARG A 106 -0.85 3.74 -13.82
N ILE A 107 -0.97 4.45 -12.69
CA ILE A 107 -2.25 4.98 -12.22
C ILE A 107 -2.93 5.88 -13.27
N ALA A 108 -2.17 6.74 -13.96
CA ALA A 108 -2.70 7.62 -15.02
C ALA A 108 -3.23 6.86 -16.25
N SER A 109 -2.75 5.63 -16.49
CA SER A 109 -3.31 4.71 -17.49
C SER A 109 -4.55 4.02 -16.95
N ARG A 110 -4.53 3.50 -15.71
CA ARG A 110 -5.68 2.80 -15.12
C ARG A 110 -6.92 3.67 -14.94
N VAL A 111 -6.74 4.95 -14.59
CA VAL A 111 -7.86 5.90 -14.43
C VAL A 111 -8.16 6.70 -15.71
N GLU A 112 -7.42 6.42 -16.79
CA GLU A 112 -7.52 7.06 -18.12
C GLU A 112 -7.44 8.59 -18.09
N SER A 113 -6.87 9.19 -17.04
CA SER A 113 -6.90 10.64 -16.82
C SER A 113 -5.71 11.06 -15.97
N ARG A 114 -4.89 11.96 -16.51
CA ARG A 114 -3.76 12.54 -15.77
C ARG A 114 -4.22 13.41 -14.59
N PRO A 115 -5.23 14.31 -14.75
CA PRO A 115 -5.76 15.05 -13.60
C PRO A 115 -6.31 14.17 -12.48
N HIS A 116 -6.96 13.05 -12.80
CA HIS A 116 -7.42 12.12 -11.76
C HIS A 116 -6.24 11.45 -11.05
N ALA A 117 -5.19 11.04 -11.77
CA ALA A 117 -3.98 10.50 -11.15
C ALA A 117 -3.32 11.51 -10.21
N GLU A 118 -3.19 12.77 -10.63
CA GLU A 118 -2.63 13.86 -9.80
C GLU A 118 -3.46 14.08 -8.52
N LEU A 119 -4.80 14.00 -8.60
CA LEU A 119 -5.66 14.06 -7.42
C LEU A 119 -5.48 12.85 -6.48
N LEU A 120 -5.27 11.65 -7.02
CA LEU A 120 -4.98 10.46 -6.21
C LEU A 120 -3.62 10.54 -5.51
N LEU A 121 -2.62 11.16 -6.15
CA LEU A 121 -1.34 11.50 -5.52
C LEU A 121 -1.51 12.50 -4.38
N MET A 122 -2.32 13.55 -4.58
CA MET A 122 -2.65 14.50 -3.52
C MET A 122 -3.35 13.82 -2.35
N LEU A 123 -4.30 12.93 -2.65
CA LEU A 123 -4.99 12.12 -1.64
C LEU A 123 -3.99 11.27 -0.85
N GLN A 124 -3.06 10.59 -1.53
CA GLN A 124 -2.01 9.82 -0.87
C GLN A 124 -1.21 10.68 0.12
N LEU A 125 -0.82 11.89 -0.29
CA LEU A 125 -0.04 12.81 0.57
C LEU A 125 -0.76 13.22 1.87
N ILE A 126 -2.09 13.25 1.87
CA ILE A 126 -2.89 13.66 3.03
C ILE A 126 -3.38 12.48 3.89
N LEU A 127 -3.22 11.23 3.42
CA LEU A 127 -3.57 10.06 4.21
C LEU A 127 -2.59 9.87 5.37
N PRO A 128 -3.08 9.52 6.58
CA PRO A 128 -2.22 9.29 7.74
C PRO A 128 -1.40 8.02 7.54
N GLY A 129 -0.09 8.07 7.81
CA GLY A 129 0.81 6.92 7.69
C GLY A 129 2.04 7.20 6.83
N THR A 130 2.52 6.16 6.16
CA THR A 130 3.65 6.25 5.23
C THR A 130 3.17 6.18 3.78
N ASN A 131 3.68 7.07 2.93
CA ASN A 131 3.35 7.10 1.52
C ASN A 131 4.43 6.40 0.70
N ASN A 132 4.03 5.47 -0.17
CA ASN A 132 4.89 4.84 -1.16
C ASN A 132 4.51 5.31 -2.57
N PHE A 133 5.34 6.17 -3.15
CA PHE A 133 5.14 6.67 -4.52
C PHE A 133 6.01 5.87 -5.48
N TYR A 134 5.41 5.36 -6.55
CA TYR A 134 6.18 4.74 -7.62
C TYR A 134 6.69 5.82 -8.58
N TYR A 135 7.96 5.69 -8.98
CA TYR A 135 8.60 6.69 -9.82
C TYR A 135 7.80 6.95 -11.10
N GLY A 136 7.69 8.22 -11.47
CA GLY A 136 6.91 8.66 -12.60
C GLY A 136 5.44 8.93 -12.30
N ASP A 137 4.89 8.45 -11.17
CA ASP A 137 3.53 8.84 -10.77
C ASP A 137 3.48 10.35 -10.49
N GLU A 138 4.53 10.91 -9.87
CA GLU A 138 4.70 12.35 -9.65
C GLU A 138 4.75 13.18 -10.95
N LEU A 139 5.09 12.53 -12.07
CA LEU A 139 5.10 13.14 -13.41
C LEU A 139 3.82 12.87 -14.19
N GLY A 140 2.90 12.07 -13.65
CA GLY A 140 1.70 11.61 -14.34
C GLY A 140 2.00 10.67 -15.51
N MET A 141 3.07 9.86 -15.41
CA MET A 141 3.47 8.93 -16.47
C MET A 141 2.36 7.92 -16.78
N LYS A 142 2.19 7.64 -18.06
CA LYS A 142 1.31 6.58 -18.57
C LYS A 142 2.15 5.39 -19.03
N ASN A 143 1.51 4.23 -19.13
CA ASN A 143 2.09 3.05 -19.78
C ASN A 143 2.61 3.39 -21.17
N LEU A 144 3.62 2.66 -21.62
CA LEU A 144 4.09 2.81 -22.99
C LEU A 144 2.98 2.35 -23.95
N PRO A 145 2.93 2.90 -25.19
CA PRO A 145 1.89 2.56 -26.16
C PRO A 145 1.74 1.07 -26.50
N ASN A 146 2.76 0.25 -26.20
CA ASN A 146 2.81 -1.18 -26.52
C ASN A 146 2.86 -2.10 -25.28
N ASP A 147 2.63 -1.59 -24.07
CA ASP A 147 2.56 -2.42 -22.87
C ASP A 147 1.16 -3.06 -22.76
N SER A 148 0.86 -3.96 -23.70
CA SER A 148 -0.16 -4.99 -23.52
C SER A 148 0.55 -6.27 -23.07
N VAL A 149 0.69 -6.43 -21.76
CA VAL A 149 1.03 -7.70 -21.11
C VAL A 149 -0.17 -8.14 -20.32
#